data_AF-Q0SAU7-F1
#
_entry.id   AF-Q0SAU7-F1
#
_cell.length_a   1.000
_cell.length_b   1.000
_cell.length_c   1.000
_cell.angle_alpha   90.00
_cell.angle_beta   90.00
_cell.angle_gamma   90.00
#
_symmetry.space_group_name_H-M   'P 1'
#
loop_
_entity.id
_entity.type
_entity.pdbx_description
1 polymer ?
#
loop_
_entity_poly.entity_id
_entity_poly.type
_entity_poly.pdbx_seq_one_letter_code
_entity_poly.pdbx_strand_id
1 'polypeptide(L)'
;MNATGKFAGFTVGLVVIFGAALALGSVAGPDVAEPAAHTAEDDGHGAGGHDAGGHDTAADPTPGGLTPTADGYTLELASDQVTAGAAVPVQFRITNPSGVPVTDYTVEHEKLLHLIVVRRDLAGFQHVHPTLDAAGTWSVPLDLTRGGDYRVSADFTTAGGEGVTLGTDLRVAGTYDPQQLPAPAATATVDGYTVTLDGALRPGETSNVTLSVSRDGQPVTDLQPYLGAYGHLVALRTTDLGYLHVHPDGHPGDGVTAAGPGIDFAVTAPSAGDYRLFLDFQHAGAVHTAEFTASAGPEEK
;
A
#
# COMPACT_ATOMS: atom_id res chain seq x y z
N MET A 1 19.37 -21.90 -51.16
CA MET A 1 19.68 -20.52 -50.70
C MET A 1 20.52 -20.62 -49.44
N ASN A 2 21.74 -20.07 -49.47
CA ASN A 2 22.66 -20.02 -48.33
C ASN A 2 22.24 -18.93 -47.32
N ALA A 3 22.63 -19.10 -46.05
CA ALA A 3 22.21 -18.26 -44.93
C ALA A 3 22.41 -16.76 -45.19
N THR A 4 23.49 -16.39 -45.87
CA THR A 4 23.81 -15.00 -46.28
C THR A 4 22.71 -14.35 -47.11
N GLY A 5 22.07 -15.10 -48.02
CA GLY A 5 20.96 -14.58 -48.83
C GLY A 5 19.67 -14.36 -48.03
N LYS A 6 19.45 -15.17 -46.98
CA LYS A 6 18.31 -15.00 -46.07
C LYS A 6 18.47 -13.76 -45.17
N PHE A 7 19.68 -13.54 -44.65
CA PHE A 7 19.99 -12.34 -43.86
C PHE A 7 19.91 -11.06 -44.70
N ALA A 8 20.46 -11.06 -45.91
CA ALA A 8 20.35 -9.91 -46.80
C ALA A 8 18.89 -9.58 -47.15
N GLY A 9 18.07 -10.59 -47.45
CA GLY A 9 16.63 -10.39 -47.70
C GLY A 9 15.87 -9.87 -46.49
N PHE A 10 16.19 -10.37 -45.29
CA PHE A 10 15.58 -9.93 -44.04
C PHE A 10 15.92 -8.47 -43.70
N THR A 11 17.19 -8.07 -43.85
CA THR A 11 17.62 -6.68 -43.62
C THR A 11 16.96 -5.71 -44.60
N VAL A 12 16.85 -6.08 -45.88
CA VAL A 12 16.14 -5.25 -46.88
C VAL A 12 14.65 -5.14 -46.52
N GLY A 13 14.02 -6.23 -46.08
CA GLY A 13 12.64 -6.22 -45.62
C GLY A 13 12.41 -5.28 -44.43
N LEU A 14 13.31 -5.28 -43.44
CA LEU A 14 13.23 -4.38 -42.29
C LEU A 14 13.36 -2.91 -42.69
N VAL A 15 14.29 -2.57 -43.59
CA VAL A 15 14.47 -1.19 -44.07
C VAL A 15 13.21 -0.69 -44.78
N VAL A 16 12.57 -1.53 -45.59
CA VAL A 16 11.33 -1.18 -46.29
C VAL A 16 10.18 -0.96 -45.30
N ILE A 17 10.01 -1.85 -44.32
CA ILE A 17 8.96 -1.73 -43.30
C ILE A 17 9.16 -0.46 -42.47
N PHE A 18 10.39 -0.20 -42.01
CA PHE A 18 10.70 0.96 -41.19
C PHE A 18 10.53 2.27 -41.97
N GLY A 19 10.98 2.30 -43.24
CA GLY A 19 10.77 3.44 -44.12
C GLY A 19 9.29 3.73 -44.40
N ALA A 20 8.48 2.69 -44.63
CA ALA A 20 7.04 2.83 -44.83
C ALA A 20 6.34 3.35 -43.56
N ALA A 21 6.73 2.85 -42.38
CA ALA A 21 6.20 3.32 -41.10
C ALA A 21 6.55 4.79 -40.83
N LEU A 22 7.80 5.22 -41.09
CA LEU A 22 8.21 6.62 -40.96
C LEU A 22 7.45 7.55 -41.91
N ALA A 23 7.26 7.13 -43.16
CA ALA A 23 6.50 7.91 -44.13
C ALA A 23 5.03 8.05 -43.72
N LEU A 24 4.38 6.96 -43.28
CA LEU A 24 3.02 6.99 -42.75
C LEU A 24 2.90 7.86 -41.49
N GLY A 25 3.88 7.76 -40.58
CA GLY A 25 3.96 8.60 -39.38
C GLY A 25 4.10 10.08 -39.69
N SER A 26 4.80 10.46 -40.76
CA SER A 26 4.94 11.87 -41.16
C SER A 26 3.68 12.47 -41.80
N VAL A 27 2.77 11.63 -42.32
CA VAL A 27 1.54 12.09 -43.00
C VAL A 27 0.31 12.02 -42.09
N ALA A 28 0.29 11.08 -41.14
CA ALA A 28 -0.86 10.82 -40.26
C ALA A 28 -0.54 10.96 -38.76
N GLY A 29 0.70 11.29 -38.40
CA GLY A 29 1.10 11.52 -37.01
C GLY A 29 0.57 12.86 -36.48
N PRO A 30 0.29 12.97 -35.17
CA PRO A 30 -0.10 14.24 -34.57
C PRO A 30 1.05 15.24 -34.66
N ASP A 31 0.74 16.52 -34.88
CA ASP A 31 1.72 17.61 -34.85
C ASP A 31 2.43 17.61 -33.49
N VAL A 32 3.72 17.29 -33.49
CA VAL A 32 4.57 17.40 -32.30
C VAL A 32 4.83 18.89 -32.11
N ALA A 33 4.09 19.52 -31.20
CA ALA A 33 4.38 20.88 -30.78
C ALA A 33 5.78 20.93 -30.15
N GLU A 34 6.65 21.80 -30.66
CA GLU A 34 7.93 22.07 -30.00
C GLU A 34 7.68 22.57 -28.58
N PRO A 35 8.46 22.13 -27.59
CA PRO A 35 8.38 22.68 -26.24
C PRO A 35 8.72 24.17 -26.31
N ALA A 36 7.83 25.01 -25.76
CA ALA A 36 8.02 26.45 -25.73
C ALA A 36 9.35 26.79 -25.04
N ALA A 37 10.25 27.43 -25.76
CA ALA A 37 11.48 27.96 -25.21
C ALA A 37 11.14 29.04 -24.17
N HIS A 38 11.55 28.82 -22.92
CA HIS A 38 11.46 29.83 -21.88
C HIS A 38 12.51 30.90 -22.14
N THR A 39 12.07 32.06 -22.59
CA THR A 39 12.90 33.27 -22.66
C THR A 39 13.29 33.68 -21.25
N ALA A 40 14.59 33.64 -20.95
CA ALA A 40 15.16 34.30 -19.80
C ALA A 40 15.13 35.82 -20.05
N GLU A 41 14.21 36.53 -19.41
CA GLU A 41 14.31 37.98 -19.23
C GLU A 41 14.85 38.26 -17.83
N ASP A 42 16.03 38.87 -17.83
CA ASP A 42 16.72 39.50 -16.72
C ASP A 42 16.12 40.90 -16.53
N ASP A 43 15.47 41.14 -15.39
CA ASP A 43 15.15 42.49 -14.94
C ASP A 43 15.34 42.59 -13.41
N GLY A 44 16.25 43.48 -13.02
CA GLY A 44 16.69 43.69 -11.66
C GLY A 44 15.80 44.60 -10.80
N HIS A 45 15.85 44.28 -9.50
CA HIS A 45 15.72 45.14 -8.32
C HIS A 45 14.34 45.70 -7.90
N GLY A 46 13.90 45.24 -6.72
CA GLY A 46 13.00 45.97 -5.82
C GLY A 46 12.87 45.28 -4.46
N ALA A 47 13.40 45.91 -3.41
CA ALA A 47 13.26 45.45 -2.03
C ALA A 47 11.85 45.74 -1.49
N GLY A 48 11.26 44.77 -0.78
CA GLY A 48 10.02 44.92 -0.02
C GLY A 48 9.62 43.59 0.59
N GLY A 49 9.56 43.50 1.91
CA GLY A 49 9.21 42.28 2.62
C GLY A 49 7.74 41.87 2.47
N HIS A 50 7.47 40.62 2.85
CA HIS A 50 6.27 40.07 3.50
C HIS A 50 6.02 38.62 3.02
N ASP A 51 5.88 37.75 4.02
CA ASP A 51 5.28 36.41 4.03
C ASP A 51 5.89 35.30 3.17
N ALA A 52 6.68 34.47 3.85
CA ALA A 52 6.98 33.10 3.43
C ALA A 52 5.72 32.23 3.59
N GLY A 53 4.78 32.38 2.67
CA GLY A 53 3.75 31.37 2.42
C GLY A 53 4.40 30.18 1.73
N GLY A 54 4.46 29.04 2.42
CA GLY A 54 4.93 27.78 1.87
C GLY A 54 4.25 27.49 0.54
N HIS A 55 5.05 27.29 -0.49
CA HIS A 55 4.58 26.61 -1.68
C HIS A 55 4.45 25.13 -1.34
N ASP A 56 3.30 24.75 -0.79
CA ASP A 56 2.80 23.39 -0.86
C ASP A 56 2.48 23.12 -2.34
N THR A 57 3.51 22.73 -3.10
CA THR A 57 3.27 21.88 -4.25
C THR A 57 2.68 20.61 -3.67
N ALA A 58 1.34 20.48 -3.71
CA ALA A 58 0.65 19.26 -3.37
C ALA A 58 1.29 18.13 -4.19
N ALA A 59 2.18 17.37 -3.55
CA ALA A 59 2.65 16.13 -4.12
C ALA A 59 1.40 15.28 -4.32
N ASP A 60 1.21 14.74 -5.53
CA ASP A 60 0.20 13.71 -5.74
C ASP A 60 0.41 12.64 -4.65
N PRO A 61 -0.59 12.39 -3.77
CA PRO A 61 -0.41 11.45 -2.67
C PRO A 61 -0.28 10.06 -3.26
N THR A 62 0.94 9.64 -3.55
CA THR A 62 1.22 8.30 -4.04
C THR A 62 1.09 7.36 -2.85
N PRO A 63 0.27 6.30 -2.93
CA PRO A 63 0.23 5.29 -1.88
C PRO A 63 1.61 4.76 -1.51
N GLY A 64 1.81 4.45 -0.23
CA GLY A 64 3.02 3.80 0.25
C GLY A 64 3.12 2.35 -0.21
N GLY A 65 4.27 1.71 0.03
CA GLY A 65 4.42 0.27 -0.15
C GLY A 65 4.41 -0.20 -1.61
N LEU A 66 4.57 0.70 -2.59
CA LEU A 66 4.66 0.35 -4.01
C LEU A 66 6.11 0.12 -4.48
N THR A 67 7.09 0.64 -3.75
CA THR A 67 8.51 0.56 -4.10
C THR A 67 9.32 -0.06 -2.97
N PRO A 68 10.37 -0.84 -3.28
CA PRO A 68 11.24 -1.41 -2.25
C PRO A 68 12.13 -0.35 -1.62
N THR A 69 12.31 0.80 -2.29
CA THR A 69 13.12 1.93 -1.83
C THR A 69 12.29 3.20 -1.82
N ALA A 70 12.29 3.90 -0.68
CA ALA A 70 11.70 5.22 -0.49
C ALA A 70 12.47 5.93 0.65
N ASP A 71 12.60 7.25 0.56
CA ASP A 71 13.30 8.08 1.55
C ASP A 71 14.74 7.60 1.87
N GLY A 72 15.36 6.96 0.89
CA GLY A 72 16.69 6.38 0.96
C GLY A 72 16.80 5.08 1.78
N TYR A 73 15.69 4.57 2.32
CA TYR A 73 15.62 3.24 2.93
C TYR A 73 15.25 2.18 1.90
N THR A 74 15.74 0.95 2.04
CA THR A 74 15.42 -0.17 1.16
C THR A 74 14.98 -1.41 1.94
N LEU A 75 13.88 -2.03 1.54
CA LEU A 75 13.38 -3.31 2.04
C LEU A 75 14.00 -4.46 1.24
N GLU A 76 14.79 -5.29 1.92
CA GLU A 76 15.54 -6.40 1.32
C GLU A 76 15.09 -7.73 1.91
N LEU A 77 14.36 -8.55 1.13
CA LEU A 77 14.07 -9.92 1.52
C LEU A 77 15.35 -10.76 1.47
N ALA A 78 15.54 -11.63 2.47
CA ALA A 78 16.63 -12.61 2.43
C ALA A 78 16.45 -13.63 1.28
N SER A 79 15.19 -13.88 0.90
CA SER A 79 14.82 -14.64 -0.28
C SER A 79 13.52 -14.08 -0.86
N ASP A 80 13.49 -13.85 -2.16
CA ASP A 80 12.32 -13.38 -2.91
C ASP A 80 11.41 -14.52 -3.37
N GLN A 81 11.77 -15.77 -3.06
CA GLN A 81 10.98 -16.96 -3.38
C GLN A 81 11.03 -17.99 -2.26
N VAL A 82 9.85 -18.46 -1.84
CA VAL A 82 9.68 -19.52 -0.83
C VAL A 82 8.75 -20.61 -1.35
N THR A 83 8.70 -21.75 -0.66
CA THR A 83 7.70 -22.80 -0.91
C THR A 83 6.52 -22.63 0.04
N ALA A 84 5.32 -22.91 -0.44
CA ALA A 84 4.09 -22.81 0.33
C ALA A 84 4.11 -23.66 1.61
N GLY A 85 3.54 -23.14 2.70
CA GLY A 85 3.46 -23.81 4.01
C GLY A 85 2.80 -22.93 5.08
N ALA A 86 2.39 -23.53 6.20
CA ALA A 86 1.62 -22.85 7.24
C ALA A 86 2.45 -21.96 8.20
N ALA A 87 3.77 -22.08 8.19
CA ALA A 87 4.68 -21.33 9.06
C ALA A 87 6.03 -21.14 8.36
N VAL A 88 5.99 -20.55 7.16
CA VAL A 88 7.19 -20.31 6.36
C VAL A 88 7.99 -19.19 7.01
N PRO A 89 9.27 -19.42 7.38
CA PRO A 89 10.10 -18.37 7.95
C PRO A 89 10.47 -17.36 6.87
N VAL A 90 10.04 -16.12 7.06
CA VAL A 90 10.45 -14.98 6.22
C VAL A 90 11.41 -14.11 7.00
N GLN A 91 12.51 -13.76 6.35
CA GLN A 91 13.55 -12.88 6.88
C GLN A 91 13.79 -11.72 5.92
N PHE A 92 14.04 -10.54 6.47
CA PHE A 92 14.33 -9.36 5.68
C PHE A 92 15.17 -8.36 6.48
N ARG A 93 15.67 -7.34 5.80
CA ARG A 93 16.33 -6.18 6.39
C ARG A 93 15.74 -4.91 5.81
N ILE A 94 15.84 -3.84 6.58
CA ILE A 94 15.70 -2.48 6.06
C ILE A 94 17.09 -1.85 6.11
N THR A 95 17.61 -1.44 4.97
CA THR A 95 18.91 -0.78 4.89
C THR A 95 18.73 0.73 4.72
N ASN A 96 19.61 1.50 5.33
CA ASN A 96 19.64 2.96 5.19
C ASN A 96 20.35 3.38 3.87
N PRO A 97 20.47 4.69 3.56
CA PRO A 97 21.11 5.14 2.32
C PRO A 97 22.58 4.71 2.16
N SER A 98 23.24 4.33 3.26
CA SER A 98 24.63 3.83 3.27
C SER A 98 24.70 2.29 3.12
N GLY A 99 23.57 1.61 2.96
CA GLY A 99 23.48 0.15 2.86
C GLY A 99 23.63 -0.57 4.21
N VAL A 100 23.57 0.15 5.33
CA VAL A 100 23.69 -0.45 6.67
C VAL A 100 22.30 -0.83 7.18
N PRO A 101 22.12 -2.03 7.76
CA PRO A 101 20.86 -2.41 8.39
C PRO A 101 20.46 -1.43 9.48
N VAL A 102 19.21 -0.96 9.43
CA VAL A 102 18.63 -0.13 10.48
C VAL A 102 18.35 -1.00 11.70
N THR A 103 18.73 -0.51 12.87
CA THR A 103 18.45 -1.16 14.17
C THR A 103 17.76 -0.23 15.16
N ASP A 104 17.66 1.06 14.84
CA ASP A 104 17.12 2.09 15.71
C ASP A 104 15.75 2.54 15.18
N TYR A 105 14.70 1.96 15.76
CA TYR A 105 13.31 2.14 15.38
C TYR A 105 12.52 2.76 16.53
N THR A 106 11.49 3.53 16.19
CA THR A 106 10.54 4.09 17.14
C THR A 106 9.36 3.14 17.29
N VAL A 107 8.86 2.98 18.53
CA VAL A 107 7.64 2.20 18.78
C VAL A 107 6.43 3.03 18.39
N GLU A 108 5.67 2.56 17.41
CA GLU A 108 4.36 3.07 17.00
C GLU A 108 3.33 1.95 17.15
N HIS A 109 2.14 2.26 17.68
CA HIS A 109 1.11 1.24 17.92
C HIS A 109 1.63 -0.01 18.69
N GLU A 110 2.47 0.23 19.71
CA GLU A 110 3.14 -0.78 20.54
C GLU A 110 4.17 -1.69 19.82
N LYS A 111 4.47 -1.42 18.55
CA LYS A 111 5.40 -2.22 17.73
C LYS A 111 6.44 -1.35 17.05
N LEU A 112 7.57 -1.95 16.71
CA LEU A 112 8.63 -1.25 15.98
C LEU A 112 8.38 -1.24 14.46
N LEU A 113 7.57 -2.19 13.97
CA LEU A 113 7.28 -2.39 12.56
C LEU A 113 5.98 -3.18 12.40
N HIS A 114 5.14 -2.72 11.48
CA HIS A 114 3.98 -3.46 10.98
C HIS A 114 4.32 -4.06 9.63
N LEU A 115 4.17 -5.38 9.50
CA LEU A 115 4.38 -6.08 8.24
C LEU A 115 3.03 -6.55 7.72
N ILE A 116 2.66 -6.02 6.56
CA ILE A 116 1.47 -6.44 5.82
C ILE A 116 1.90 -7.37 4.70
N VAL A 117 1.37 -8.58 4.72
CA VAL A 117 1.60 -9.58 3.66
C VAL A 117 0.26 -10.00 3.09
N VAL A 118 0.09 -9.78 1.80
CA VAL A 118 -1.18 -10.08 1.13
C VAL A 118 -0.91 -10.50 -0.31
N ARG A 119 -1.69 -11.43 -0.84
CA ARG A 119 -1.52 -11.88 -2.22
C ARG A 119 -1.95 -10.78 -3.19
N ARG A 120 -1.41 -10.77 -4.42
CA ARG A 120 -1.74 -9.78 -5.46
C ARG A 120 -3.22 -9.72 -5.85
N ASP A 121 -4.00 -10.74 -5.52
CA ASP A 121 -5.47 -10.75 -5.66
C ASP A 121 -6.22 -10.42 -4.36
N LEU A 122 -5.51 -9.85 -3.38
CA LEU A 122 -5.98 -9.40 -2.07
C LEU A 122 -6.44 -10.50 -1.09
N ALA A 123 -6.24 -11.77 -1.45
CA ALA A 123 -6.50 -12.89 -0.53
C ALA A 123 -5.33 -13.13 0.43
N GLY A 124 -5.62 -13.75 1.57
CA GLY A 124 -4.59 -14.22 2.51
C GLY A 124 -3.83 -13.09 3.21
N PHE A 125 -4.54 -12.01 3.53
CA PHE A 125 -4.00 -10.90 4.30
C PHE A 125 -3.47 -11.36 5.66
N GLN A 126 -2.29 -10.86 6.02
CA GLN A 126 -1.66 -11.05 7.30
C GLN A 126 -1.08 -9.71 7.75
N HIS A 127 -1.47 -9.29 8.95
CA HIS A 127 -0.89 -8.17 9.66
C HIS A 127 -0.09 -8.72 10.85
N VAL A 128 1.23 -8.71 10.71
CA VAL A 128 2.13 -9.33 11.67
C VAL A 128 3.21 -8.38 12.12
N HIS A 129 3.84 -8.72 13.25
CA HIS A 129 4.87 -7.90 13.88
C HIS A 129 6.14 -8.75 14.00
N PRO A 130 7.07 -8.63 13.03
CA PRO A 130 8.31 -9.38 13.04
C PRO A 130 9.19 -9.05 14.25
N THR A 131 10.12 -9.95 14.55
CA THR A 131 11.11 -9.75 15.62
C THR A 131 12.43 -9.27 15.03
N LEU A 132 13.02 -8.21 15.62
CA LEU A 132 14.31 -7.65 15.22
C LEU A 132 15.43 -8.28 16.05
N ASP A 133 16.49 -8.73 15.37
CA ASP A 133 17.73 -9.15 16.02
C ASP A 133 18.77 -8.02 16.10
N ALA A 134 19.85 -8.25 16.86
CA ALA A 134 20.93 -7.27 17.03
C ALA A 134 21.75 -7.00 15.75
N ALA A 135 21.57 -7.79 14.69
CA ALA A 135 22.21 -7.60 13.40
C ALA A 135 21.33 -6.83 12.40
N GLY A 136 20.14 -6.36 12.82
CA GLY A 136 19.20 -5.65 11.96
C GLY A 136 18.37 -6.57 11.07
N THR A 137 18.29 -7.86 11.39
CA THR A 137 17.47 -8.83 10.64
C THR A 137 16.13 -8.98 11.33
N TRP A 138 15.07 -8.82 10.54
CA TRP A 138 13.70 -9.08 10.95
C TRP A 138 13.32 -10.51 10.59
N SER A 139 12.57 -11.18 11.48
CA SER A 139 12.09 -12.55 11.28
C SER A 139 10.63 -12.72 11.70
N VAL A 140 9.85 -13.41 10.87
CA VAL A 140 8.45 -13.76 11.18
C VAL A 140 8.05 -15.07 10.47
N PRO A 141 7.33 -15.99 11.14
CA PRO A 141 6.66 -17.09 10.46
C PRO A 141 5.37 -16.59 9.81
N LEU A 142 5.16 -16.89 8.53
CA LEU A 142 3.95 -16.54 7.79
C LEU A 142 3.17 -17.80 7.38
N ASP A 143 1.84 -17.72 7.40
CA ASP A 143 0.99 -18.68 6.70
C ASP A 143 1.01 -18.36 5.21
N LEU A 144 1.79 -19.11 4.45
CA LEU A 144 1.90 -19.03 2.99
C LEU A 144 1.42 -20.34 2.37
N THR A 145 0.37 -20.95 2.92
CA THR A 145 -0.18 -22.23 2.41
C THR A 145 -0.71 -22.12 0.99
N ARG A 146 -1.07 -20.91 0.53
CA ARG A 146 -1.55 -20.66 -0.83
C ARG A 146 -0.43 -20.09 -1.69
N GLY A 147 -0.18 -20.72 -2.84
CA GLY A 147 0.79 -20.21 -3.80
C GLY A 147 0.33 -18.89 -4.44
N GLY A 148 1.27 -18.20 -5.08
CA GLY A 148 1.06 -16.94 -5.80
C GLY A 148 2.09 -15.86 -5.44
N ASP A 149 1.92 -14.68 -6.05
CA ASP A 149 2.74 -13.50 -5.75
C ASP A 149 2.10 -12.71 -4.60
N TYR A 150 2.89 -12.39 -3.59
CA TYR A 150 2.47 -11.60 -2.43
C TYR A 150 3.17 -10.26 -2.42
N ARG A 151 2.44 -9.19 -2.10
CA ARG A 151 3.02 -7.92 -1.67
C ARG A 151 3.40 -8.06 -0.19
N VAL A 152 4.64 -7.71 0.12
CA VAL A 152 5.15 -7.53 1.47
C VAL A 152 5.38 -6.03 1.65
N SER A 153 4.59 -5.40 2.51
CA SER A 153 4.73 -3.99 2.87
C SER A 153 5.23 -3.88 4.31
N ALA A 154 6.28 -3.08 4.52
CA ALA A 154 6.83 -2.77 5.84
C ALA A 154 6.56 -1.31 6.16
N ASP A 155 5.81 -1.07 7.22
CA ASP A 155 5.46 0.25 7.75
C ASP A 155 6.17 0.46 9.09
N PHE A 156 7.03 1.48 9.16
CA PHE A 156 7.92 1.70 10.30
C PHE A 156 8.36 3.16 10.42
N THR A 157 8.82 3.51 11.62
CA THR A 157 9.44 4.81 11.91
C THR A 157 10.83 4.59 12.48
N THR A 158 11.83 5.32 11.96
CA THR A 158 13.21 5.30 12.49
C THR A 158 13.41 6.37 13.57
N ALA A 159 14.44 6.23 14.40
CA ALA A 159 14.80 7.26 15.37
C ALA A 159 15.11 8.60 14.68
N GLY A 160 14.20 9.57 14.81
CA GLY A 160 14.31 10.91 14.25
C GLY A 160 13.81 11.08 12.81
N GLY A 161 13.16 10.07 12.22
CA GLY A 161 12.55 10.13 10.88
C GLY A 161 11.04 10.23 10.91
N GLU A 162 10.45 10.53 9.75
CA GLU A 162 9.01 10.35 9.49
C GLU A 162 8.70 8.86 9.23
N GLY A 163 7.42 8.51 9.26
CA GLY A 163 6.96 7.14 8.95
C GLY A 163 7.22 6.79 7.49
N VAL A 164 7.74 5.59 7.23
CA VAL A 164 8.08 5.10 5.89
C VAL A 164 7.35 3.79 5.64
N THR A 165 6.69 3.69 4.50
CA THR A 165 6.09 2.43 4.03
C THR A 165 6.80 1.94 2.76
N LEU A 166 7.58 0.88 2.88
CA LEU A 166 8.28 0.21 1.78
C LEU A 166 7.51 -1.03 1.33
N GLY A 167 7.67 -1.45 0.09
CA GLY A 167 7.03 -2.66 -0.41
C GLY A 167 7.83 -3.41 -1.47
N THR A 168 7.80 -4.74 -1.37
CA THR A 168 8.45 -5.66 -2.32
C THR A 168 7.57 -6.88 -2.54
N ASP A 169 7.92 -7.72 -3.51
CA ASP A 169 7.14 -8.92 -3.81
C ASP A 169 7.85 -10.18 -3.31
N LEU A 170 7.08 -11.10 -2.72
CA LEU A 170 7.50 -12.44 -2.33
C LEU A 170 6.75 -13.47 -3.18
N ARG A 171 7.51 -14.34 -3.86
CA ARG A 171 6.94 -15.42 -4.70
C ARG A 171 6.77 -16.69 -3.89
N VAL A 172 5.54 -17.20 -3.80
CA VAL A 172 5.25 -18.43 -3.07
C VAL A 172 4.97 -19.55 -4.06
N ALA A 173 5.94 -20.47 -4.18
CA ALA A 173 5.81 -21.66 -5.01
C ALA A 173 4.80 -22.64 -4.38
N GLY A 174 3.76 -22.98 -5.12
CA GLY A 174 2.69 -23.89 -4.67
C GLY A 174 1.48 -23.81 -5.59
N THR A 175 0.37 -24.38 -5.14
CA THR A 175 -0.90 -24.28 -5.87
C THR A 175 -1.38 -22.84 -5.86
N TYR A 176 -1.45 -22.23 -7.04
CA TYR A 176 -2.06 -20.92 -7.22
C TYR A 176 -3.54 -21.08 -7.58
N ASP A 177 -4.39 -20.62 -6.66
CA ASP A 177 -5.85 -20.59 -6.79
C ASP A 177 -6.31 -19.13 -6.62
N PRO A 178 -6.32 -18.33 -7.70
CA PRO A 178 -6.67 -16.92 -7.65
C PRO A 178 -8.11 -16.73 -7.16
N GLN A 179 -8.34 -15.69 -6.37
CA GLN A 179 -9.69 -15.33 -5.91
C GLN A 179 -10.16 -14.07 -6.62
N GLN A 180 -11.47 -13.98 -6.84
CA GLN A 180 -12.08 -12.75 -7.32
C GLN A 180 -12.23 -11.77 -6.15
N LEU A 181 -11.95 -10.49 -6.40
CA LEU A 181 -12.24 -9.42 -5.45
C LEU A 181 -13.75 -9.41 -5.12
N PRO A 182 -14.15 -9.48 -3.84
CA PRO A 182 -15.54 -9.31 -3.46
C PRO A 182 -16.07 -7.94 -3.90
N ALA A 183 -17.33 -7.87 -4.34
CA ALA A 183 -17.96 -6.61 -4.68
C ALA A 183 -18.00 -5.65 -3.47
N PRO A 184 -18.03 -4.32 -3.70
CA PRO A 184 -18.17 -3.35 -2.62
C PRO A 184 -19.36 -3.64 -1.72
N ALA A 185 -19.15 -3.58 -0.41
CA ALA A 185 -20.18 -3.83 0.58
C ALA A 185 -19.89 -3.05 1.87
N ALA A 186 -20.93 -2.44 2.45
CA ALA A 186 -20.84 -1.74 3.73
C ALA A 186 -20.82 -2.69 4.93
N THR A 187 -20.97 -4.00 4.73
CA THR A 187 -21.04 -4.98 5.83
C THR A 187 -20.15 -6.18 5.51
N ALA A 188 -19.39 -6.62 6.50
CA ALA A 188 -18.60 -7.84 6.47
C ALA A 188 -18.90 -8.69 7.70
N THR A 189 -18.75 -10.01 7.55
CA THR A 189 -18.92 -10.97 8.63
C THR A 189 -17.65 -11.77 8.84
N VAL A 190 -17.21 -11.89 10.09
CA VAL A 190 -16.03 -12.67 10.49
C VAL A 190 -16.30 -13.30 11.85
N ASP A 191 -16.06 -14.60 12.01
CA ASP A 191 -16.14 -15.30 13.31
C ASP A 191 -17.42 -15.08 14.13
N GLY A 192 -18.55 -14.84 13.46
CA GLY A 192 -19.85 -14.54 14.09
C GLY A 192 -20.08 -13.07 14.46
N TYR A 193 -19.12 -12.19 14.15
CA TYR A 193 -19.29 -10.75 14.19
C TYR A 193 -19.82 -10.22 12.86
N THR A 194 -20.57 -9.14 12.94
CA THR A 194 -20.95 -8.29 11.82
C THR A 194 -20.32 -6.93 12.06
N VAL A 195 -19.51 -6.49 11.11
CA VAL A 195 -18.90 -5.16 11.12
C VAL A 195 -19.53 -4.34 10.00
N THR A 196 -20.01 -3.13 10.33
CA THR A 196 -20.62 -2.20 9.38
C THR A 196 -19.72 -0.99 9.20
N LEU A 197 -19.39 -0.67 7.94
CA LEU A 197 -18.68 0.53 7.53
C LEU A 197 -19.70 1.65 7.27
N ASP A 198 -19.63 2.71 8.07
CA ASP A 198 -20.36 3.96 7.88
C ASP A 198 -19.41 5.04 7.36
N GLY A 199 -19.85 5.79 6.35
CA GLY A 199 -19.02 6.77 5.63
C GLY A 199 -18.71 6.33 4.21
N ALA A 200 -18.06 7.20 3.44
CA ALA A 200 -17.69 6.95 2.05
C ALA A 200 -16.31 7.51 1.76
N LEU A 201 -15.51 6.76 1.01
CA LEU A 201 -14.18 7.21 0.59
C LEU A 201 -14.31 8.24 -0.53
N ARG A 202 -13.65 9.38 -0.37
CA ARG A 202 -13.60 10.45 -1.37
C ARG A 202 -12.20 10.57 -1.96
N PRO A 203 -12.04 10.46 -3.28
CA PRO A 203 -10.74 10.61 -3.93
C PRO A 203 -10.12 11.98 -3.66
N GLY A 204 -8.86 12.00 -3.23
CA GLY A 204 -8.09 13.22 -2.96
C GLY A 204 -8.45 13.93 -1.65
N GLU A 205 -9.38 13.39 -0.87
CA GLU A 205 -9.85 13.99 0.39
C GLU A 205 -9.68 13.01 1.56
N THR A 206 -9.37 13.52 2.75
CA THR A 206 -9.51 12.75 3.99
C THR A 206 -10.98 12.52 4.27
N SER A 207 -11.36 11.26 4.42
CA SER A 207 -12.70 10.80 4.74
C SER A 207 -12.70 10.22 6.15
N ASN A 208 -13.65 10.64 6.98
CA ASN A 208 -13.90 9.97 8.26
C ASN A 208 -14.85 8.80 8.02
N VAL A 209 -14.46 7.62 8.49
CA VAL A 209 -15.27 6.40 8.43
C VAL A 209 -15.37 5.79 9.82
N THR A 210 -16.50 5.17 10.12
CA THR A 210 -16.73 4.45 11.36
C THR A 210 -16.93 2.98 11.04
N LEU A 211 -16.19 2.08 11.69
CA LEU A 211 -16.47 0.65 11.64
C LEU A 211 -17.13 0.21 12.95
N SER A 212 -18.42 -0.14 12.85
CA SER A 212 -19.25 -0.54 13.99
C SER A 212 -19.29 -2.06 14.14
N VAL A 213 -18.82 -2.57 15.28
CA VAL A 213 -18.77 -4.02 15.58
C VAL A 213 -20.01 -4.46 16.34
N SER A 214 -20.65 -5.53 15.85
CA SER A 214 -21.78 -6.19 16.51
C SER A 214 -21.60 -7.71 16.51
N ARG A 215 -22.24 -8.38 17.46
CA ARG A 215 -22.30 -9.85 17.53
C ARG A 215 -23.71 -10.27 17.88
N ASP A 216 -24.27 -11.21 17.11
CA ASP A 216 -25.65 -11.69 17.29
C ASP A 216 -26.71 -10.55 17.30
N GLY A 217 -26.45 -9.50 16.52
CA GLY A 217 -27.30 -8.31 16.43
C GLY A 217 -27.20 -7.33 17.61
N GLN A 218 -26.30 -7.56 18.58
CA GLN A 218 -26.01 -6.65 19.68
C GLN A 218 -24.71 -5.88 19.43
N PRO A 219 -24.65 -4.57 19.69
CA PRO A 219 -23.40 -3.80 19.62
C PRO A 219 -22.36 -4.32 20.62
N VAL A 220 -21.11 -4.47 20.18
CA VAL A 220 -19.98 -4.81 21.06
C VAL A 220 -19.45 -3.52 21.69
N THR A 221 -19.51 -3.40 23.02
CA THR A 221 -19.13 -2.16 23.73
C THR A 221 -17.98 -2.36 24.72
N ASP A 222 -17.30 -3.49 24.60
CA ASP A 222 -16.20 -3.95 25.44
C ASP A 222 -15.04 -4.49 24.59
N LEU A 223 -14.76 -3.82 23.46
CA LEU A 223 -13.56 -4.08 22.66
C LEU A 223 -12.30 -3.97 23.54
N GLN A 224 -11.37 -4.89 23.31
CA GLN A 224 -10.12 -4.93 24.05
C GLN A 224 -9.06 -4.11 23.29
N PRO A 225 -8.20 -3.37 23.99
CA PRO A 225 -7.05 -2.73 23.37
C PRO A 225 -6.16 -3.76 22.66
N TYR A 226 -5.82 -3.48 21.41
CA TYR A 226 -4.89 -4.25 20.61
C TYR A 226 -4.01 -3.26 19.84
N LEU A 227 -2.68 -3.39 20.00
CA LEU A 227 -1.69 -2.49 19.37
C LEU A 227 -1.93 -1.00 19.70
N GLY A 228 -2.39 -0.73 20.93
CA GLY A 228 -2.65 0.62 21.41
C GLY A 228 -3.93 1.29 20.89
N ALA A 229 -4.80 0.58 20.16
CA ALA A 229 -6.11 1.06 19.74
C ALA A 229 -7.23 0.04 20.01
N TYR A 230 -8.49 0.40 19.77
CA TYR A 230 -9.61 -0.56 19.78
C TYR A 230 -9.79 -1.27 18.43
N GLY A 231 -9.12 -0.79 17.38
CA GLY A 231 -8.98 -1.49 16.11
C GLY A 231 -7.92 -0.85 15.21
N HIS A 232 -7.42 -1.64 14.26
CA HIS A 232 -6.42 -1.24 13.27
C HIS A 232 -6.98 -1.47 11.88
N LEU A 233 -6.99 -0.43 11.06
CA LEU A 233 -7.51 -0.50 9.71
C LEU A 233 -6.37 -0.38 8.70
N VAL A 234 -6.18 -1.40 7.88
CA VAL A 234 -5.32 -1.34 6.70
C VAL A 234 -6.20 -1.19 5.47
N ALA A 235 -5.90 -0.20 4.63
CA ALA A 235 -6.59 -0.02 3.35
C ALA A 235 -5.58 -0.15 2.20
N LEU A 236 -5.91 -0.98 1.21
CA LEU A 236 -5.06 -1.24 0.04
C LEU A 236 -5.82 -0.91 -1.23
N ARG A 237 -5.22 -0.11 -2.11
CA ARG A 237 -5.77 0.13 -3.45
C ARG A 237 -5.74 -1.17 -4.25
N THR A 238 -6.86 -1.53 -4.86
CA THR A 238 -7.03 -2.87 -5.46
C THR A 238 -6.20 -3.10 -6.72
N THR A 239 -5.83 -2.04 -7.44
CA THR A 239 -5.12 -2.13 -8.72
C THR A 239 -3.64 -2.47 -8.58
N ASP A 240 -2.99 -2.01 -7.50
CA ASP A 240 -1.54 -2.12 -7.32
C ASP A 240 -1.09 -2.43 -5.88
N LEU A 241 -2.05 -2.59 -4.97
CA LEU A 241 -1.85 -2.80 -3.54
C LEU A 241 -1.12 -1.63 -2.88
N GLY A 242 -1.35 -0.42 -3.39
CA GLY A 242 -0.89 0.80 -2.74
C GLY A 242 -1.44 0.90 -1.32
N TYR A 243 -0.54 1.01 -0.34
CA TYR A 243 -0.87 1.09 1.08
C TYR A 243 -1.33 2.49 1.45
N LEU A 244 -2.48 2.59 2.10
CA LEU A 244 -3.03 3.84 2.58
C LEU A 244 -2.65 4.01 4.05
N HIS A 245 -2.23 5.23 4.39
CA HIS A 245 -2.07 5.62 5.76
C HIS A 245 -3.44 5.83 6.39
N VAL A 246 -3.69 5.14 7.50
CA VAL A 246 -4.95 5.18 8.23
C VAL A 246 -4.62 5.33 9.71
N HIS A 247 -5.30 6.27 10.37
CA HIS A 247 -5.17 6.45 11.80
C HIS A 247 -6.51 6.19 12.50
N PRO A 248 -6.50 5.45 13.62
CA PRO A 248 -7.64 5.46 14.52
C PRO A 248 -7.79 6.84 15.15
N ASP A 249 -9.04 7.31 15.23
CA ASP A 249 -9.38 8.50 16.01
C ASP A 249 -9.51 8.10 17.49
N GLY A 250 -8.59 8.60 18.33
CA GLY A 250 -8.56 8.34 19.76
C GLY A 250 -7.82 7.06 20.16
N HIS A 251 -7.64 6.86 21.48
CA HIS A 251 -6.93 5.68 22.00
C HIS A 251 -7.47 5.23 23.36
N PRO A 252 -7.30 3.94 23.72
CA PRO A 252 -7.65 3.44 25.04
C PRO A 252 -7.03 4.27 26.16
N GLY A 253 -7.84 4.59 27.17
CA GLY A 253 -7.39 5.32 28.38
C GLY A 253 -7.28 6.83 28.25
N ASP A 254 -7.62 7.44 27.11
CA ASP A 254 -7.68 8.92 26.95
C ASP A 254 -8.85 9.59 27.71
N GLY A 255 -9.80 8.78 28.22
CA GLY A 255 -10.96 9.23 28.99
C GLY A 255 -12.16 9.66 28.13
N VAL A 256 -12.07 9.60 26.81
CA VAL A 256 -13.14 10.00 25.87
C VAL A 256 -13.48 8.92 24.84
N THR A 257 -12.51 8.09 24.46
CA THR A 257 -12.68 7.02 23.46
C THR A 257 -13.34 5.80 24.11
N ALA A 258 -14.55 5.49 23.66
CA ALA A 258 -15.29 4.33 24.10
C ALA A 258 -14.70 3.03 23.52
N ALA A 259 -14.86 1.92 24.24
CA ALA A 259 -14.46 0.58 23.80
C ALA A 259 -15.48 -0.03 22.79
N GLY A 260 -15.84 0.74 21.75
CA GLY A 260 -16.86 0.40 20.77
C GLY A 260 -18.25 1.00 21.04
N PRO A 261 -19.25 0.69 20.19
CA PRO A 261 -19.15 -0.26 19.09
C PRO A 261 -18.50 0.29 17.83
N GLY A 262 -18.50 1.61 17.66
CA GLY A 262 -17.83 2.29 16.56
C GLY A 262 -16.34 2.50 16.84
N ILE A 263 -15.53 2.31 15.80
CA ILE A 263 -14.12 2.68 15.77
C ILE A 263 -13.98 3.65 14.61
N ASP A 264 -13.58 4.89 14.90
CA ASP A 264 -13.47 5.96 13.93
C ASP A 264 -12.07 5.98 13.32
N PHE A 265 -11.99 6.22 12.02
CA PHE A 265 -10.75 6.32 11.27
C PHE A 265 -10.78 7.49 10.29
N ALA A 266 -9.64 8.17 10.16
CA ALA A 266 -9.37 9.07 9.05
C ALA A 266 -8.63 8.32 7.93
N VAL A 267 -9.22 8.31 6.73
CA VAL A 267 -8.69 7.60 5.55
C VAL A 267 -8.60 8.56 4.37
N THR A 268 -7.42 8.68 3.77
CA THR A 268 -7.24 9.46 2.53
C THR A 268 -7.07 8.52 1.34
N ALA A 269 -8.10 8.42 0.49
CA ALA A 269 -8.02 7.67 -0.75
C ALA A 269 -7.42 8.57 -1.86
N PRO A 270 -6.24 8.27 -2.40
CA PRO A 270 -5.55 9.21 -3.31
C PRO A 270 -6.17 9.28 -4.71
N SER A 271 -6.92 8.26 -5.11
CA SER A 271 -7.56 8.20 -6.43
C SER A 271 -8.93 7.55 -6.35
N ALA A 272 -9.74 7.72 -7.40
CA ALA A 272 -10.93 6.91 -7.58
C ALA A 272 -10.57 5.43 -7.77
N GLY A 273 -11.53 4.54 -7.46
CA GLY A 273 -11.40 3.10 -7.61
C GLY A 273 -11.70 2.32 -6.32
N ASP A 274 -11.53 1.01 -6.38
CA ASP A 274 -11.80 0.14 -5.24
C ASP A 274 -10.58 -0.01 -4.33
N TYR A 275 -10.87 -0.11 -3.03
CA TYR A 275 -9.93 -0.34 -1.95
C TYR A 275 -10.39 -1.54 -1.15
N ARG A 276 -9.45 -2.41 -0.77
CA ARG A 276 -9.68 -3.50 0.17
C ARG A 276 -9.29 -3.05 1.56
N LEU A 277 -10.23 -3.13 2.49
CA LEU A 277 -10.09 -2.69 3.86
C LEU A 277 -10.01 -3.94 4.75
N PHE A 278 -9.08 -3.94 5.70
CA PHE A 278 -8.86 -5.00 6.68
C PHE A 278 -8.88 -4.37 8.07
N LEU A 279 -9.95 -4.61 8.83
CA LEU A 279 -10.06 -4.17 10.21
C LEU A 279 -9.67 -5.30 11.16
N ASP A 280 -8.57 -5.14 11.87
CA ASP A 280 -8.25 -5.93 13.03
C ASP A 280 -8.91 -5.33 14.27
N PHE A 281 -9.67 -6.13 15.03
CA PHE A 281 -10.20 -5.75 16.34
C PHE A 281 -10.08 -6.92 17.32
N GLN A 282 -9.96 -6.62 18.62
CA GLN A 282 -9.87 -7.65 19.65
C GLN A 282 -11.12 -7.70 20.51
N HIS A 283 -11.71 -8.89 20.65
CA HIS A 283 -12.83 -9.12 21.55
C HIS A 283 -12.82 -10.57 22.05
N ALA A 284 -13.24 -10.79 23.30
CA ALA A 284 -13.22 -12.09 23.95
C ALA A 284 -11.85 -12.83 23.91
N GLY A 285 -10.75 -12.08 23.92
CA GLY A 285 -9.38 -12.60 23.96
C GLY A 285 -8.80 -13.01 22.61
N ALA A 286 -9.52 -12.80 21.50
CA ALA A 286 -9.06 -13.12 20.15
C ALA A 286 -9.08 -11.87 19.25
N VAL A 287 -8.11 -11.81 18.33
CA VAL A 287 -8.08 -10.81 17.25
C VAL A 287 -8.87 -11.36 16.07
N HIS A 288 -9.69 -10.52 15.47
CA HIS A 288 -10.52 -10.83 14.31
C HIS A 288 -10.23 -9.82 13.21
N THR A 289 -10.18 -10.28 11.96
CA THR A 289 -9.95 -9.42 10.79
C THR A 289 -11.20 -9.39 9.92
N ALA A 290 -11.92 -8.26 9.93
CA ALA A 290 -13.05 -8.05 9.03
C ALA A 290 -12.55 -7.44 7.71
N GLU A 291 -12.99 -8.00 6.58
CA GLU A 291 -12.52 -7.57 5.26
C GLU A 291 -13.64 -7.02 4.38
N PHE A 292 -13.41 -5.85 3.77
CA PHE A 292 -14.39 -5.16 2.94
C PHE A 292 -13.76 -4.72 1.63
N THR A 293 -14.60 -4.62 0.60
CA THR A 293 -14.26 -3.79 -0.56
C THR A 293 -15.07 -2.50 -0.44
N ALA A 294 -14.42 -1.35 -0.59
CA ALA A 294 -15.06 -0.05 -0.60
C ALA A 294 -14.61 0.72 -1.84
N SER A 295 -15.52 1.47 -2.47
CA SER A 295 -15.21 2.29 -3.64
C SER A 295 -14.97 3.74 -3.21
N ALA A 296 -13.92 4.36 -3.75
CA ALA A 296 -13.73 5.80 -3.67
C ALA A 296 -14.18 6.45 -4.98
N GLY A 297 -15.13 7.39 -4.89
CA GLY A 297 -15.70 8.09 -6.04
C GLY A 297 -17.20 7.81 -6.21
N PRO A 298 -17.85 8.41 -7.22
CA PRO A 298 -19.27 8.20 -7.46
C PRO A 298 -19.55 6.72 -7.74
N GLU A 299 -20.56 6.15 -7.08
CA GLU A 299 -21.05 4.81 -7.37
C GLU A 299 -21.42 4.72 -8.86
N GLU A 300 -20.84 3.77 -9.59
CA GLU A 300 -21.34 3.43 -10.93
C GLU A 300 -22.76 2.89 -10.77
N LYS A 301 -23.73 3.60 -11.36
CA LYS A 301 -25.15 3.24 -11.38
C LYS A 301 -25.47 2.10 -12.35
#